data_AF-A0A075FWS3-F1
#
_entry.id   AF-A0A075FWS3-F1
#
_cell.length_a   1.000
_cell.length_b   1.000
_cell.length_c   1.000
_cell.angle_alpha   90.00
_cell.angle_beta   90.00
_cell.angle_gamma   90.00
#
_symmetry.space_group_name_H-M   'P 1'
#
loop_
_entity.id
_entity.type
_entity.pdbx_description
1 polymer ?
#
loop_
_entity_poly.entity_id
_entity_poly.type
_entity_poly.pdbx_seq_one_letter_code
_entity_poly.pdbx_strand_id
1 'polypeptide(L)' 'MPQIDYGRCVFCGFCVDACPFDCLFMTPEYELSATDKRKLVHTPFQLAVFPEKKGDVKLIPDDRGAHHD' A
#
# COMPACT_ATOMS: atom_id res chain seq x y z
N MET A 1 7.20 -1.87 -7.72
CA MET A 1 6.05 -1.61 -6.83
C MET A 1 6.02 -2.73 -5.78
N PRO A 2 5.98 -2.41 -4.47
CA PRO A 2 6.26 -3.37 -3.41
C PRO A 2 5.15 -4.41 -3.23
N GLN A 3 5.51 -5.69 -3.22
CA GLN A 3 4.63 -6.82 -2.89
C GLN A 3 5.00 -7.32 -1.50
N ILE A 4 4.03 -7.63 -0.65
CA ILE A 4 4.27 -8.08 0.74
C ILE A 4 3.77 -9.51 0.91
N ASP A 5 4.61 -10.38 1.46
CA ASP A 5 4.23 -11.72 1.92
C ASP A 5 4.04 -11.70 3.44
N TYR A 6 2.79 -11.64 3.90
CA TYR A 6 2.45 -11.65 5.33
C TYR A 6 2.76 -12.98 6.02
N GLY A 7 3.01 -14.06 5.27
CA GLY A 7 3.51 -15.31 5.83
C GLY A 7 4.99 -15.24 6.23
N ARG A 8 5.72 -14.20 5.79
CA ARG A 8 7.15 -13.96 6.10
C ARG A 8 7.40 -12.64 6.81
N CYS A 9 6.48 -11.69 6.70
CA CYS A 9 6.56 -10.41 7.38
C CYS A 9 6.55 -10.60 8.90
N VAL A 10 7.44 -9.89 9.60
CA VAL A 10 7.50 -9.85 11.07
C VAL A 10 6.96 -8.54 11.64
N PHE A 11 6.31 -7.73 10.81
CA PHE A 11 5.67 -6.46 11.20
C PHE A 11 6.60 -5.46 11.91
N CYS A 12 7.87 -5.41 11.53
CA CYS A 12 8.87 -4.56 12.19
C CYS A 12 8.83 -3.08 11.79
N GLY A 13 8.13 -2.71 10.72
CA GLY A 13 8.04 -1.32 10.25
C GLY A 13 9.22 -0.82 9.39
N PHE A 14 10.31 -1.59 9.24
CA PHE A 14 11.50 -1.11 8.48
C PHE A 14 11.21 -0.75 7.02
N CYS A 15 10.20 -1.35 6.39
CA CYS A 15 9.81 -0.96 5.03
C CYS A 15 9.14 0.43 4.98
N VAL A 16 8.46 0.85 6.05
CA VAL A 16 7.88 2.17 6.18
C VAL A 16 9.00 3.19 6.38
N ASP A 17 9.89 2.94 7.34
CA ASP A 17 11.02 3.83 7.63
C ASP A 17 11.97 4.01 6.43
N ALA A 18 12.10 2.96 5.60
CA ALA A 18 12.93 3.01 4.41
C ALA A 18 12.26 3.67 3.20
N CYS A 19 10.94 3.90 3.17
CA CYS A 19 10.31 4.53 2.00
C CYS A 19 10.64 6.02 1.96
N PRO A 20 11.35 6.52 0.93
CA PRO A 20 11.75 7.93 0.85
C PRO A 20 10.61 8.89 0.46
N PHE A 21 9.45 8.36 0.11
CA PHE A 21 8.28 9.11 -0.38
C PHE A 21 7.04 8.92 0.52
N ASP A 22 7.20 8.33 1.71
CA ASP A 22 6.09 8.04 2.64
C ASP A 22 4.92 7.30 1.97
N CYS A 23 5.27 6.40 1.05
CA CYS A 23 4.35 5.63 0.23
C CYS A 23 3.67 4.47 0.95
N LEU A 24 4.23 4.06 2.08
CA LEU A 24 3.80 2.93 2.89
C LEU A 24 3.55 3.42 4.32
N PHE A 25 2.52 2.86 4.95
CA PHE A 25 2.23 3.09 6.36
C PHE A 25 1.63 1.82 6.96
N MET A 26 1.81 1.65 8.28
CA MET A 26 1.19 0.55 9.02
C MET A 26 -0.22 0.95 9.41
N THR A 27 -1.19 0.10 9.09
CA THR A 27 -2.58 0.24 9.54
C THR A 27 -2.78 -0.53 10.85
N PRO A 28 -3.85 -0.24 11.61
CA PRO A 28 -4.22 -1.05 12.77
C PRO A 28 -4.89 -2.39 12.40
N GLU A 29 -5.00 -2.72 11.11
CA GLU A 29 -5.64 -3.95 10.63
C GLU A 29 -4.84 -5.19 11.06
N TYR A 30 -5.51 -6.14 11.72
CA TYR A 30 -4.87 -7.36 12.24
C TYR A 30 -5.54 -8.65 11.74
N GLU A 31 -6.70 -8.57 11.09
CA GLU A 31 -7.49 -9.72 10.64
C GLU A 31 -7.00 -10.30 9.29
N LEU A 32 -5.71 -10.65 9.23
CA LEU A 32 -5.03 -11.12 8.02
C LEU A 32 -5.03 -12.65 7.85
N SER A 33 -5.80 -13.37 8.67
CA SER A 33 -5.82 -14.84 8.65
C SER A 33 -6.33 -15.37 7.31
N ALA A 34 -5.67 -16.39 6.77
CA ALA A 34 -6.08 -17.02 5.51
C ALA A 34 -5.91 -18.54 5.57
N THR A 35 -6.81 -19.26 4.88
CA THR A 35 -6.80 -20.73 4.79
C THR A 35 -5.75 -21.27 3.81
N ASP A 36 -5.29 -20.45 2.85
CA ASP A 36 -4.24 -20.80 1.88
C ASP A 36 -3.08 -19.80 1.99
N LYS A 37 -1.85 -20.31 2.07
CA LYS A 37 -0.62 -19.51 2.18
C LYS A 37 -0.46 -18.52 1.02
N ARG A 38 -0.92 -18.85 -0.18
CA ARG A 38 -0.85 -17.98 -1.36
C ARG A 38 -1.63 -16.68 -1.17
N LYS A 39 -2.68 -16.71 -0.33
CA LYS A 39 -3.49 -15.52 -0.01
C LYS A 39 -2.80 -14.56 0.94
N LEU A 40 -1.68 -14.95 1.58
CA LEU A 40 -0.87 -14.07 2.41
C LEU A 40 0.10 -13.20 1.57
N VAL A 41 0.18 -13.44 0.26
CA VAL A 41 0.97 -12.63 -0.67
C VAL A 41 0.08 -11.55 -1.26
N HIS A 42 0.28 -10.31 -0.83
CA HIS A 42 -0.49 -9.15 -1.25
C HIS A 42 0.25 -8.39 -2.34
N THR A 43 -0.41 -8.26 -3.48
CA THR A 43 0.03 -7.45 -4.60
C THR A 43 -0.12 -5.96 -4.27
N PRO A 44 0.63 -5.09 -4.95
CA PRO A 44 0.50 -3.66 -4.69
C PRO A 44 -0.91 -3.10 -4.91
N PHE A 45 -1.65 -3.63 -5.87
CA PHE A 45 -3.03 -3.22 -6.11
C PHE A 45 -3.96 -3.54 -4.94
N GLN A 46 -3.69 -4.62 -4.20
CA GLN A 46 -4.45 -4.98 -2.99
C GLN A 46 -4.06 -4.13 -1.78
N LEU A 47 -2.87 -3.53 -1.79
CA LEU A 47 -2.38 -2.64 -0.73
C LEU A 47 -2.68 -1.16 -1.02
N ALA A 48 -3.01 -0.84 -2.26
CA ALA A 48 -3.27 0.52 -2.68
C ALA A 48 -4.56 1.06 -2.04
N VAL A 49 -4.45 2.25 -1.46
CA VAL A 49 -5.57 3.04 -0.99
C VAL A 49 -5.62 4.29 -1.85
N PHE A 50 -6.76 4.52 -2.51
CA PHE A 50 -6.96 5.76 -3.24
C PHE A 50 -7.18 6.88 -2.22
N PRO A 51 -6.46 8.01 -2.34
CA PRO A 51 -6.71 9.14 -1.46
C PRO A 51 -8.16 9.60 -1.65
N GLU A 52 -8.86 9.88 -0.55
CA GLU A 52 -10.08 10.67 -0.63
C GLU A 52 -9.72 12.00 -1.32
N LYS A 53 -10.53 12.44 -2.30
CA LYS A 53 -10.33 13.73 -2.97
C LYS A 53 -10.46 14.86 -1.94
N LYS A 54 -9.35 15.18 -1.27
CA LYS A 54 -9.28 16.22 -0.24
C LYS A 54 -8.37 17.33 -0.75
N GLY A 55 -8.96 18.23 -1.53
CA GLY A 55 -8.30 19.39 -2.10
C GLY A 55 -9.03 19.89 -3.35
N ASP A 56 -8.98 21.21 -3.59
CA ASP A 56 -9.51 21.84 -4.80
C ASP A 56 -8.59 21.65 -6.02
N VAL A 57 -7.47 20.94 -5.83
CA VAL A 57 -6.48 20.66 -6.88
C VAL A 57 -7.02 19.60 -7.82
N LYS A 58 -7.02 19.92 -9.11
CA LYS A 58 -7.48 19.04 -10.17
C LYS A 58 -6.46 17.93 -10.40
N LEU A 59 -6.78 16.72 -9.93
CA LEU A 59 -6.02 15.52 -10.27
C LEU A 59 -6.26 15.15 -11.74
N ILE A 60 -5.18 15.03 -12.50
CA ILE A 60 -5.19 14.55 -13.89
C ILE A 60 -4.67 13.11 -13.88
N PRO A 61 -5.56 12.11 -14.06
CA PRO A 61 -5.13 10.72 -14.19
C PRO A 61 -4.56 10.46 -15.59
N ASP A 62 -3.38 9.85 -15.64
CA ASP A 62 -2.70 9.35 -16.83
C ASP A 62 -2.31 7.85 -16.65
N ASP A 63 -1.72 7.25 -17.69
CA ASP A 63 -1.31 5.84 -17.69
C ASP A 63 -0.21 5.51 -16.67
N ARG A 64 0.42 6.52 -16.06
CA ARG A 64 1.51 6.42 -15.07
C ARG A 64 1.06 6.75 -13.64
N GLY A 65 -0.15 7.29 -13.44
CA GLY A 65 -0.69 7.66 -12.13
C GLY A 65 -1.59 8.90 -12.20
N ALA A 66 -1.83 9.54 -11.06
CA ALA A 66 -2.49 10.84 -11.01
C ALA A 66 -1.46 11.92 -10.70
N HIS A 67 -1.36 12.94 -11.55
CA HIS A 67 -0.55 14.13 -11.30
C HIS A 67 -1.44 15.36 -11.01
N HIS A 68 -0.87 16.35 -10.35
CA HIS A 68 -1.45 17.68 -10.20
C HIS A 68 -0.74 18.63 -11.17
N ASP A 69 -1.47 19.64 -11.65
CA ASP A 69 -0.86 20.82 -12.29
C ASP A 69 -0.22 21.74 -11.24
#